data_AF-A0AAU8G873-F1
#
_entry.id   AF-A0AAU8G873-F1
#
_cell.length_a   1.000
_cell.length_b   1.000
_cell.length_c   1.000
_cell.angle_alpha   90.00
_cell.angle_beta   90.00
_cell.angle_gamma   90.00
#
_symmetry.space_group_name_H-M   'P 1'
#
loop_
_entity.id
_entity.type
_entity.pdbx_description
1 polymer ?
#
loop_
_entity_poly.entity_id
_entity_poly.type
_entity_poly.pdbx_seq_one_letter_code
_entity_poly.pdbx_strand_id
1 'polypeptide(L)'
;MRIDFKRTNDTIRVTIINYHQGGAGTLPIYEFFCPNCGHSFESLCPMTSEPRVACERCGLDGQKVMSRFSFRHATTHYQQMQERQEEARYKTDKRMDEDPLLDPTNWLNKVKQERASEKAFAKEVQSKFGKEPDAPMRYMAELEMAKQISGEGASL
;
A
#
# COMPACT_ATOMS: atom_id res chain seq x y z
N MET A 1 16.71 23.16 -41.67
CA MET A 1 16.32 23.09 -43.09
C MET A 1 16.93 21.83 -43.67
N ARG A 2 16.10 20.88 -44.12
CA ARG A 2 16.56 19.64 -44.75
C ARG A 2 15.96 19.60 -46.16
N ILE A 3 16.79 19.26 -47.14
CA ILE A 3 16.38 19.15 -48.54
C ILE A 3 16.54 17.67 -48.91
N ASP A 4 15.41 17.00 -49.17
CA ASP A 4 15.43 15.62 -49.63
C ASP A 4 15.15 15.58 -51.14
N PHE A 5 15.97 14.83 -51.86
CA PHE A 5 15.86 14.65 -53.30
C PHE A 5 15.34 13.23 -53.56
N LYS A 6 14.13 13.12 -54.12
CA LYS A 6 13.62 11.83 -54.62
C LYS A 6 13.61 11.86 -56.14
N ARG A 7 14.29 10.88 -56.75
CA ARG A 7 14.38 10.69 -58.20
C ARG A 7 13.44 9.56 -58.62
N THR A 8 12.48 9.85 -59.46
CA THR A 8 11.60 8.85 -60.09
C THR A 8 11.39 9.23 -61.55
N ASN A 9 11.63 8.28 -62.47
CA ASN A 9 11.34 8.34 -63.91
C ASN A 9 11.48 9.75 -64.52
N ASP A 10 12.74 10.18 -64.66
CA ASP A 10 13.19 11.43 -65.31
C ASP A 10 12.75 12.77 -64.71
N THR A 11 12.08 12.80 -63.56
CA THR A 11 11.75 14.06 -62.87
C THR A 11 12.35 14.11 -61.45
N ILE A 12 13.13 15.16 -61.15
CA ILE A 12 13.61 15.42 -59.78
C ILE A 12 12.55 16.24 -59.06
N ARG A 13 11.86 15.63 -58.10
CA ARG A 13 10.99 16.37 -57.19
C ARG A 13 11.81 16.84 -56.00
N VAL A 14 12.04 18.14 -55.93
CA VAL A 14 12.69 18.79 -54.79
C VAL A 14 11.59 19.14 -53.78
N THR A 15 11.64 18.52 -52.61
CA THR A 15 10.73 18.87 -51.50
C THR A 15 11.52 19.69 -50.49
N ILE A 16 11.18 20.98 -50.38
CA ILE A 16 11.81 21.88 -49.40
C ILE A 16 11.03 21.74 -48.10
N ILE A 17 11.64 21.12 -47.08
CA ILE A 17 11.04 21.01 -45.75
C ILE A 17 11.52 22.21 -44.92
N ASN A 18 10.68 23.25 -44.86
CA ASN A 18 10.89 24.40 -43.99
C ASN A 18 10.49 24.04 -42.55
N TYR A 19 11.48 23.78 -41.71
CA TYR A 19 11.29 23.75 -40.27
C TYR A 19 11.25 25.19 -39.77
N HIS A 20 10.05 25.74 -39.56
CA HIS A 20 9.88 26.98 -38.83
C HIS A 20 10.30 26.76 -37.37
N GLN A 21 11.53 27.18 -37.04
CA GLN A 21 12.03 27.22 -35.67
C GLN A 21 11.39 28.42 -34.96
N GLY A 22 10.20 28.22 -34.42
CA GLY A 22 9.48 29.23 -33.65
C GLY A 22 8.55 28.56 -32.64
N GLY A 23 9.01 28.43 -31.39
CA GLY A 23 8.21 27.97 -30.26
C GLY A 23 8.54 26.54 -29.83
N ALA A 24 9.05 26.39 -28.61
CA ALA A 24 9.33 25.13 -27.94
C ALA A 24 8.03 24.38 -27.58
N GLY A 25 7.31 23.89 -28.58
CA GLY A 25 6.26 22.88 -28.43
C GLY A 25 6.87 21.50 -28.63
N THR A 26 6.65 20.59 -27.68
CA THR A 26 6.98 19.17 -27.84
C THR A 26 6.31 18.68 -29.14
N LEU A 27 7.08 18.36 -30.18
CA LEU A 27 6.54 17.70 -31.37
C LEU A 27 6.22 16.25 -30.98
N PRO A 28 4.93 15.86 -30.89
CA PRO A 28 4.60 14.49 -30.57
C PRO A 28 5.01 13.56 -31.71
N ILE A 29 5.55 12.40 -31.35
CA ILE A 29 5.75 11.29 -32.27
C ILE A 29 4.42 10.55 -32.37
N TYR A 30 3.96 10.30 -33.60
CA TYR A 30 2.79 9.47 -33.85
C TYR A 30 3.17 8.26 -34.69
N GLU A 31 2.41 7.18 -34.48
CA GLU A 31 2.48 5.97 -35.29
C GLU A 31 1.56 6.10 -36.51
N PHE A 32 2.04 5.63 -37.66
CA PHE A 32 1.36 5.64 -38.94
C PHE A 32 1.36 4.26 -39.55
N PHE A 33 0.30 3.94 -40.29
CA PHE A 33 0.16 2.71 -41.05
C PHE A 33 -0.13 3.04 -42.52
N CYS A 34 0.65 2.46 -43.44
CA CYS A 34 0.39 2.61 -44.87
C CYS A 34 -0.60 1.54 -45.37
N PRO A 35 -1.80 1.91 -45.84
CA PRO A 35 -2.79 0.94 -46.33
C PRO A 35 -2.36 0.25 -47.64
N ASN A 36 -1.42 0.83 -48.38
CA ASN A 36 -0.97 0.28 -49.66
C ASN A 36 0.08 -0.83 -49.51
N CYS A 37 1.08 -0.63 -48.64
CA CYS A 37 2.19 -1.58 -48.47
C CYS A 37 2.19 -2.30 -47.11
N GLY A 38 1.26 -1.95 -46.21
CA GLY A 38 1.15 -2.54 -44.88
C GLY A 38 2.26 -2.13 -43.90
N HIS A 39 3.09 -1.14 -44.23
CA HIS A 39 4.20 -0.73 -43.38
C HIS A 39 3.74 0.21 -42.27
N SER A 40 4.08 -0.12 -41.02
CA SER A 40 3.97 0.79 -39.88
C SER A 40 5.26 1.57 -39.68
N PHE A 41 5.15 2.87 -39.40
CA PHE A 41 6.29 3.76 -39.20
C PHE A 41 5.92 4.91 -38.24
N GLU A 42 6.93 5.55 -37.67
CA GLU A 42 6.75 6.65 -36.71
C GLU A 42 7.18 7.98 -37.32
N SER A 43 6.46 9.06 -37.04
CA SER A 43 6.82 10.39 -37.52
C SER A 43 6.43 11.50 -36.55
N LEU A 44 7.31 12.52 -36.47
CA LEU A 44 7.07 13.75 -35.72
C LEU A 44 6.08 14.62 -36.49
N CYS A 45 4.89 14.85 -35.92
CA CYS A 45 3.87 15.67 -36.57
C CYS A 45 3.41 16.81 -35.64
N PRO A 46 3.39 18.06 -36.12
CA PRO A 46 2.75 19.15 -35.41
C PRO A 46 1.29 18.80 -35.08
N MET A 47 0.82 19.18 -33.90
CA MET A 47 -0.56 18.90 -33.47
C MET A 47 -1.60 19.65 -34.33
N THR A 48 -1.21 20.74 -34.98
CA THR A 48 -2.07 21.62 -35.79
C THR A 48 -2.11 21.29 -37.28
N SER A 49 -1.24 20.40 -37.77
CA SER A 49 -1.20 20.03 -39.19
C SER A 49 -1.98 18.74 -39.45
N GLU A 50 -2.74 18.70 -40.55
CA GLU A 50 -3.26 17.44 -41.08
C GLU A 50 -2.07 16.48 -41.36
N PRO A 51 -2.04 15.28 -40.76
CA PRO A 51 -0.87 14.43 -40.81
C PRO A 51 -0.81 13.64 -42.13
N ARG A 52 -0.43 14.33 -43.22
CA ARG A 52 -0.13 13.69 -44.52
C ARG A 52 1.33 13.29 -44.55
N VAL A 53 1.65 12.20 -43.85
CA VAL A 53 3.02 11.67 -43.80
C VAL A 53 3.18 10.60 -44.87
N ALA A 54 4.07 10.85 -45.83
CA ALA A 54 4.34 9.90 -46.91
C ALA A 54 5.10 8.66 -46.39
N CYS A 55 4.65 7.49 -46.80
CA CYS A 55 5.31 6.23 -46.51
C CYS A 55 6.68 6.15 -47.18
N GLU A 56 7.72 5.74 -46.44
CA GLU A 56 9.07 5.61 -46.97
C GLU A 56 9.20 4.54 -48.06
N ARG A 57 8.34 3.51 -48.04
CA ARG A 57 8.39 2.39 -48.98
C ARG A 57 7.70 2.66 -50.32
N CYS A 58 6.52 3.27 -50.30
CA CYS A 58 5.71 3.44 -51.51
C CYS A 58 5.40 4.91 -51.85
N GLY A 59 5.73 5.86 -50.98
CA GLY A 59 5.51 7.29 -51.20
C GLY A 59 4.06 7.76 -51.07
N LEU A 60 3.11 6.87 -50.79
CA LEU A 60 1.71 7.23 -50.53
C LEU A 60 1.47 7.60 -49.06
N ASP A 61 0.40 8.35 -48.81
CA ASP A 61 0.06 8.84 -47.47
C ASP A 61 -0.23 7.69 -46.49
N GLY A 62 0.44 7.72 -45.34
CA GLY A 62 0.16 6.86 -44.20
C GLY A 62 -1.00 7.42 -43.38
N GLN A 63 -1.77 6.52 -42.76
CA GLN A 63 -2.86 6.86 -41.86
C GLN A 63 -2.37 6.83 -40.42
N LYS A 64 -2.69 7.86 -39.64
CA LYS A 64 -2.33 7.93 -38.22
C LYS A 64 -3.03 6.82 -37.43
N VAL A 65 -2.27 6.00 -36.75
CA VAL A 65 -2.79 4.96 -35.86
C VAL A 65 -2.97 5.56 -34.48
N MET A 66 -4.19 5.47 -33.95
CA MET A 66 -4.43 5.75 -32.53
C MET A 66 -3.85 4.57 -31.74
N SER A 67 -2.80 4.81 -30.98
CA SER A 67 -2.26 3.81 -30.06
C SER A 67 -3.38 3.27 -29.19
N ARG A 68 -3.49 1.94 -29.08
CA ARG A 68 -4.45 1.30 -28.18
C ARG A 68 -4.07 1.67 -26.75
N PHE A 69 -4.78 2.64 -26.17
CA PHE A 69 -4.62 3.04 -24.78
C PHE A 69 -4.68 1.79 -23.88
N SER A 70 -3.54 1.41 -23.30
CA SER A 70 -3.51 0.41 -22.24
C SER A 70 -3.66 1.16 -20.91
N PHE A 71 -4.89 1.19 -20.39
CA PHE A 71 -5.10 1.62 -19.02
C PHE A 71 -4.47 0.58 -18.09
N ARG A 72 -3.26 0.84 -17.60
CA ARG A 72 -2.81 0.22 -16.36
C ARG A 72 -3.57 0.94 -15.25
N HIS A 73 -4.67 0.35 -14.79
CA HIS A 73 -5.37 0.85 -13.60
C HIS A 73 -4.34 0.95 -12.47
N ALA A 74 -3.98 2.18 -12.08
CA ALA A 74 -3.57 2.44 -10.70
C ALA A 74 -4.72 1.89 -9.85
N THR A 75 -4.39 1.04 -8.87
CA THR A 75 -5.32 0.21 -8.09
C THR A 75 -6.68 0.88 -7.93
N THR A 76 -7.71 0.22 -8.48
CA THR A 76 -9.08 0.75 -8.45
C THR A 76 -9.45 1.13 -7.02
N HIS A 77 -10.19 2.22 -6.80
CA HIS A 77 -10.59 2.68 -5.47
C HIS A 77 -11.18 1.56 -4.58
N TYR A 78 -11.81 0.57 -5.22
CA TYR A 78 -12.32 -0.63 -4.58
C TYR A 78 -11.23 -1.48 -3.89
N GLN A 79 -10.09 -1.68 -4.55
CA GLN A 79 -8.94 -2.42 -3.98
C GLN A 79 -8.36 -1.69 -2.77
N GLN A 80 -8.24 -0.36 -2.84
CA GLN A 80 -7.77 0.43 -1.69
C GLN A 80 -8.73 0.36 -0.49
N MET A 81 -10.06 0.29 -0.74
CA MET A 81 -11.03 0.07 0.34
C MET A 81 -10.88 -1.33 0.97
N GLN A 82 -10.63 -2.37 0.15
CA GLN A 82 -10.42 -3.72 0.65
C GLN A 82 -9.14 -3.83 1.51
N GLU A 83 -8.03 -3.28 1.02
CA GLU A 83 -6.75 -3.25 1.76
C GLU A 83 -6.91 -2.54 3.11
N ARG A 84 -7.65 -1.42 3.14
CA ARG A 84 -7.94 -0.70 4.39
C ARG A 84 -8.78 -1.52 5.38
N GLN A 85 -9.77 -2.27 4.89
CA GLN A 85 -10.57 -3.15 5.73
C GLN A 85 -9.73 -4.32 6.28
N GLU A 86 -8.86 -4.89 5.45
CA GLU A 86 -7.98 -5.99 5.85
C GLU A 86 -6.94 -5.53 6.88
N GLU A 87 -6.33 -4.36 6.69
CA GLU A 87 -5.40 -3.78 7.66
C GLU A 87 -6.09 -3.49 9.01
N ALA A 88 -7.33 -3.00 8.98
CA ALA A 88 -8.11 -2.79 10.20
C ALA A 88 -8.37 -4.11 10.94
N ARG A 89 -8.75 -5.17 10.21
CA ARG A 89 -8.97 -6.50 10.80
C ARG A 89 -7.69 -7.07 11.40
N TYR A 90 -6.56 -6.97 10.69
CA TYR A 90 -5.27 -7.42 11.19
C TYR A 90 -4.87 -6.70 12.50
N LYS A 91 -5.05 -5.37 12.56
CA LYS A 91 -4.78 -4.61 13.78
C LYS A 91 -5.67 -5.02 14.94
N THR A 92 -6.95 -5.32 14.70
CA THR A 92 -7.83 -5.80 15.77
C THR A 92 -7.43 -7.19 16.27
N ASP A 93 -7.06 -8.10 15.37
CA ASP A 93 -6.67 -9.47 15.72
C ASP A 93 -5.40 -9.47 16.58
N LYS A 94 -4.38 -8.72 16.12
CA LYS A 94 -3.13 -8.55 16.86
C LYS A 94 -3.35 -7.97 18.27
N ARG A 95 -4.29 -7.05 18.44
CA ARG A 95 -4.61 -6.48 19.77
C ARG A 95 -5.25 -7.50 20.70
N MET A 96 -6.03 -8.45 20.16
CA MET A 96 -6.63 -9.54 20.94
C MET A 96 -5.57 -10.56 21.38
N ASP A 97 -4.55 -10.79 20.56
CA ASP A 97 -3.42 -11.66 20.91
C ASP A 97 -2.52 -11.05 21.99
N GLU A 98 -2.27 -9.73 21.95
CA GLU A 98 -1.37 -9.04 22.87
C GLU A 98 -1.92 -8.89 24.30
N ASP A 99 -3.23 -8.71 24.47
CA ASP A 99 -3.87 -8.64 25.78
C ASP A 99 -5.07 -9.59 25.85
N PRO A 100 -4.83 -10.85 26.23
CA PRO A 100 -5.87 -11.87 26.35
C PRO A 100 -6.98 -11.52 27.35
N LEU A 101 -6.82 -10.48 28.19
CA LEU A 101 -7.86 -9.98 29.09
C LEU A 101 -8.93 -9.14 28.38
N LEU A 102 -8.71 -8.74 27.12
CA LEU A 102 -9.77 -8.16 26.29
C LEU A 102 -10.83 -9.19 25.87
N ASP A 103 -10.51 -10.48 25.91
CA ASP A 103 -11.52 -11.54 25.75
C ASP A 103 -12.40 -11.59 27.02
N PRO A 104 -13.72 -11.33 26.91
CA PRO A 104 -14.65 -11.37 28.03
C PRO A 104 -14.58 -12.69 28.82
N THR A 105 -14.27 -13.79 28.15
CA THR A 105 -14.16 -15.14 28.72
C THR A 105 -12.96 -15.26 29.65
N ASN A 106 -11.83 -14.71 29.22
CA ASN A 106 -10.58 -14.79 29.95
C ASN A 106 -10.59 -13.87 31.18
N TRP A 107 -11.17 -12.67 31.04
CA TRP A 107 -11.45 -11.78 32.18
C TRP A 107 -12.33 -12.48 33.22
N LEU A 108 -13.40 -13.15 32.79
CA LEU A 108 -14.28 -13.88 33.71
C LEU A 108 -13.55 -14.98 34.48
N ASN A 109 -12.65 -15.70 33.80
CA ASN A 109 -11.85 -16.75 34.42
C ASN A 109 -10.86 -16.19 35.44
N LYS A 110 -10.20 -15.06 35.12
CA LYS A 110 -9.34 -14.35 36.05
C LYS A 110 -10.09 -13.90 37.31
N VAL A 111 -11.25 -13.27 37.16
CA VAL A 111 -12.09 -12.84 38.30
C VAL A 111 -12.53 -14.04 39.16
N LYS A 112 -12.86 -15.18 38.53
CA LYS A 112 -13.19 -16.41 39.27
C LYS A 112 -11.99 -16.93 40.06
N GLN A 113 -10.79 -16.87 39.49
CA GLN A 113 -9.57 -17.34 40.13
C GLN A 113 -9.18 -16.45 41.32
N GLU A 114 -9.23 -15.12 41.16
CA GLU A 114 -8.98 -14.14 42.23
C GLU A 114 -9.98 -14.33 43.38
N ARG A 115 -11.26 -14.48 43.07
CA ARG A 115 -12.29 -14.71 44.10
C ARG A 115 -12.14 -16.05 44.81
N ALA A 116 -11.59 -17.06 44.12
CA ALA A 116 -11.31 -18.37 44.72
C ALA A 116 -10.08 -18.31 45.64
N SER A 117 -9.02 -17.60 45.24
CA SER A 117 -7.82 -17.43 46.07
C SER A 117 -8.10 -16.58 47.32
N GLU A 118 -8.91 -15.53 47.22
CA GLU A 118 -9.37 -14.74 48.38
C GLU A 118 -10.14 -15.60 49.38
N LYS A 119 -11.05 -16.45 48.90
CA LYS A 119 -11.79 -17.37 49.77
C LYS A 119 -10.89 -18.41 50.42
N ALA A 120 -9.90 -18.93 49.69
CA ALA A 120 -8.92 -19.86 50.23
C ALA A 120 -8.07 -19.20 51.32
N PHE A 121 -7.58 -17.99 51.06
CA PHE A 121 -6.82 -17.19 52.02
C PHE A 121 -7.64 -16.89 53.28
N ALA A 122 -8.89 -16.45 53.14
CA ALA A 122 -9.78 -16.18 54.27
C ALA A 122 -10.02 -17.44 55.12
N LYS A 123 -10.16 -18.61 54.47
CA LYS A 123 -10.32 -19.89 55.17
C LYS A 123 -9.03 -20.31 55.90
N GLU A 124 -7.87 -20.06 55.32
CA GLU A 124 -6.57 -20.32 55.97
C GLU A 124 -6.35 -19.42 57.18
N VAL A 125 -6.60 -18.12 57.05
CA VAL A 125 -6.53 -17.15 58.16
C VAL A 125 -7.49 -17.55 59.28
N GLN A 126 -8.73 -17.90 58.94
CA GLN A 126 -9.72 -18.35 59.90
C GLN A 126 -9.30 -19.66 60.60
N SER A 127 -8.61 -20.56 59.88
CA SER A 127 -8.08 -21.80 60.46
C SER A 127 -6.91 -21.55 61.41
N LYS A 128 -6.05 -20.57 61.15
CA LYS A 128 -4.87 -20.27 61.97
C LYS A 128 -5.19 -19.41 63.19
N PHE A 129 -6.12 -18.47 63.06
CA PHE A 129 -6.36 -17.42 64.05
C PHE A 129 -7.80 -17.42 64.63
N GLY A 130 -8.65 -18.38 64.24
CA GLY A 130 -10.03 -18.46 64.72
C GLY A 130 -10.92 -17.33 64.19
N LYS A 131 -11.97 -16.97 64.95
CA LYS A 131 -12.92 -15.89 64.61
C LYS A 131 -12.55 -14.53 65.25
N GLU A 132 -11.26 -14.28 65.48
CA GLU A 132 -10.85 -12.96 65.95
C GLU A 132 -10.98 -11.92 64.83
N PRO A 133 -11.63 -10.76 65.07
CA PRO A 133 -11.94 -9.79 64.03
C PRO A 133 -10.68 -9.12 63.42
N ASP A 134 -9.55 -9.08 64.14
CA ASP A 134 -8.30 -8.45 63.70
C ASP A 134 -7.26 -9.44 63.13
N ALA A 135 -7.60 -10.73 63.03
CA ALA A 135 -6.69 -11.78 62.56
C ALA A 135 -6.06 -11.55 61.17
N PRO A 136 -6.79 -11.06 60.14
CA PRO A 136 -6.23 -10.88 58.80
C PRO A 136 -5.15 -9.78 58.74
N MET A 137 -5.34 -8.68 59.49
CA MET A 137 -4.39 -7.56 59.53
C MET A 137 -3.10 -7.94 60.25
N ARG A 138 -3.19 -8.71 61.34
CA ARG A 138 -2.01 -9.21 62.07
C ARG A 138 -1.19 -10.18 61.22
N TYR A 139 -1.85 -11.06 60.46
CA TYR A 139 -1.16 -12.00 59.59
C TYR A 139 -0.42 -11.33 58.42
N MET A 140 -1.01 -10.30 57.81
CA MET A 140 -0.33 -9.52 56.77
C MET A 140 0.90 -8.79 57.32
N ALA A 141 0.80 -8.22 58.53
CA ALA A 141 1.93 -7.58 59.21
C ALA A 141 3.05 -8.57 59.58
N GLU A 142 2.69 -9.78 60.03
CA GLU A 142 3.67 -10.85 60.30
C GLU A 142 4.37 -11.33 59.02
N LEU A 143 3.65 -11.43 57.89
CA LEU A 143 4.23 -11.76 56.59
C LEU A 143 5.17 -10.65 56.06
N GLU A 144 4.82 -9.38 56.24
CA GLU A 144 5.70 -8.25 55.89
C GLU A 144 6.96 -8.22 56.74
N MET A 145 6.85 -8.47 58.05
CA MET A 145 8.02 -8.58 58.94
C MET A 145 8.90 -9.77 58.58
N ALA A 146 8.32 -10.93 58.26
CA ALA A 146 9.07 -12.11 57.85
C ALA A 146 9.86 -11.88 56.54
N LYS A 147 9.27 -11.15 55.57
CA LYS A 147 9.94 -10.77 54.31
C LYS A 147 11.09 -9.79 54.51
N GLN A 148 10.97 -8.86 55.47
CA GLN A 148 12.07 -7.95 55.81
C GLN A 148 13.24 -8.67 56.46
N ILE A 149 12.98 -9.72 57.25
CA ILE A 149 14.01 -10.53 57.91
C ILE A 149 14.69 -11.49 56.92
N SER A 150 13.99 -11.97 55.89
CA SER A 150 14.55 -12.89 54.87
C SER A 150 15.41 -12.21 53.81
N GLY A 151 15.57 -10.88 53.83
CA GLY A 151 16.54 -10.16 53.00
C GLY A 151 16.22 -10.11 51.49
N GLU A 152 15.00 -10.43 51.07
CA GLU A 152 14.60 -10.38 49.64
C GLU A 152 14.25 -8.95 49.15
N GLY A 153 14.47 -7.92 49.98
CA GLY A 153 14.12 -6.53 49.71
C GLY A 153 15.28 -5.57 49.44
N ALA A 154 16.45 -6.04 49.00
CA ALA A 154 17.59 -5.18 48.67
C ALA A 154 18.13 -5.46 47.25
N SER A 155 17.37 -5.06 46.23
CA SER A 155 17.90 -4.77 44.89
C SER A 155 16.95 -3.84 44.15
N LEU A 156 17.06 -2.54 44.44
CA LEU A 156 17.28 -1.43 43.50
C LEU A 156 17.44 -0.13 44.30
#